data_AF-A0A954W863-F1
#
_entry.id   AF-A0A954W863-F1
#
_cell.length_a   1.000
_cell.length_b   1.000
_cell.length_c   1.000
_cell.angle_alpha   90.00
_cell.angle_beta   90.00
_cell.angle_gamma   90.00
#
_symmetry.space_group_name_H-M   'P 1'
#
loop_
_entity.id
_entity.type
_entity.pdbx_description
1 polymer ?
#
loop_
_entity_poly.entity_id
_entity_poly.type
_entity_poly.pdbx_seq_one_letter_code
_entity_poly.pdbx_strand_id
1 'polypeptide(L)'
;MLQDATRNWSTADATELYEVERWGKGYFSIGPSGDLLVHPTKETSRSINMKQLIDRLQLRGIQLPILVRFNGILQNRLKEIHDAFQRSIDEYQYKGRYSCVYPIKVNQQRQVVERIVEYGREFGFGLEAGSKPELLAVVALTDEKTPIVCNGFKDDEYVETAMLAQKIGRHVIPVVEKYTELDLILKYAAKVGVRPTIGMRVKLAARGSGRWQSSGGHRSKFGLTVTEVLKALEQLEKAGMQDCFHLLHFHLGSQITNIRHVKSALVEATRVYVDLKRRGAGLQYIDVGGGLGVDYDGSQTAFESSMNYTLQEYANDVVYHIQSICDDAEVPHPNIISESGRAVVAYHSALVFGVLGVTSQGNGEHTFDSITDDAEQPLRDLRDTFRDLTARNVLESFHDAQQALDVAMT
;
A
#
# COMPACT_ATOMS: atom_id res chain seq x y z
N MET A 1 -43.27 23.59 9.31
CA MET A 1 -43.08 22.46 8.37
C MET A 1 -42.32 22.96 7.16
N LEU A 2 -40.99 22.90 7.19
CA LEU A 2 -40.23 22.81 5.94
C LEU A 2 -40.61 21.46 5.38
N GLN A 3 -41.56 21.42 4.44
CA GLN A 3 -41.72 20.26 3.60
C GLN A 3 -40.34 19.95 3.07
N ASP A 4 -39.85 18.77 3.39
CA ASP A 4 -38.66 18.18 2.81
C ASP A 4 -38.84 18.34 1.30
N ALA A 5 -38.22 19.37 0.73
CA ALA A 5 -38.03 19.45 -0.70
C ALA A 5 -37.02 18.34 -0.95
N THR A 6 -37.52 17.10 -1.00
CA THR A 6 -36.78 15.90 -1.31
C THR A 6 -36.23 16.14 -2.70
N ARG A 7 -35.04 16.73 -2.76
CA ARG A 7 -34.22 16.73 -3.96
C ARG A 7 -34.12 15.26 -4.32
N ASN A 8 -34.79 14.85 -5.39
CA ASN A 8 -34.77 13.48 -5.85
C ASN A 8 -33.30 13.12 -6.09
N TRP A 9 -32.75 12.27 -5.22
CA TRP A 9 -31.35 11.88 -5.27
C TRP A 9 -31.05 11.27 -6.64
N SER A 10 -30.19 11.93 -7.39
CA SER A 10 -29.81 11.53 -8.74
C SER A 10 -28.45 10.84 -8.75
N THR A 11 -28.12 10.18 -9.86
CA THR A 11 -26.77 9.65 -10.08
C THR A 11 -25.71 10.76 -10.10
N ALA A 12 -26.07 11.98 -10.49
CA ALA A 12 -25.17 13.13 -10.45
C ALA A 12 -24.85 13.52 -8.99
N ASP A 13 -25.86 13.54 -8.12
CA ASP A 13 -25.66 13.79 -6.68
C ASP A 13 -24.78 12.71 -6.04
N ALA A 14 -24.96 11.44 -6.43
CA ALA A 14 -24.10 10.34 -5.99
C ALA A 14 -22.65 10.48 -6.45
N THR A 15 -22.44 10.86 -7.72
CA THR A 15 -21.09 11.09 -8.26
C THR A 15 -20.41 12.26 -7.56
N GLU A 16 -21.14 13.35 -7.28
CA GLU A 16 -20.62 14.53 -6.58
C GLU A 16 -20.30 14.22 -5.11
N LEU A 17 -21.16 13.50 -4.39
CA LEU A 17 -20.95 13.21 -2.97
C LEU A 17 -19.86 12.16 -2.72
N TYR A 18 -19.89 11.05 -3.46
CA TYR A 18 -19.00 9.90 -3.20
C TYR A 18 -17.69 9.95 -3.98
N GLU A 19 -17.60 10.82 -4.98
CA GLU A 19 -16.40 11.05 -5.80
C GLU A 19 -15.73 9.75 -6.28
N VAL A 20 -16.54 8.74 -6.64
CA VAL A 20 -16.07 7.38 -6.99
C VAL A 20 -15.03 7.41 -8.10
N GLU A 21 -15.14 8.36 -9.03
CA GLU A 21 -14.18 8.52 -10.12
C GLU A 21 -12.78 8.94 -9.64
N ARG A 22 -12.68 9.70 -8.53
CA ARG A 22 -11.41 10.19 -7.99
C ARG A 22 -10.58 9.08 -7.37
N TRP A 23 -11.15 8.37 -6.40
CA TRP A 23 -10.44 7.25 -5.74
C TRP A 23 -10.54 5.95 -6.54
N GLY A 24 -11.59 5.75 -7.34
CA GLY A 24 -11.87 4.49 -8.04
C GLY A 24 -10.89 4.17 -9.16
N LYS A 25 -10.05 5.12 -9.58
CA LYS A 25 -8.93 4.94 -10.53
C LYS A 25 -9.34 4.28 -11.86
N GLY A 26 -10.58 4.50 -12.30
CA GLY A 26 -11.17 3.87 -13.49
C GLY A 26 -11.57 2.40 -13.31
N TYR A 27 -11.37 1.80 -12.13
CA TYR A 27 -11.89 0.48 -11.79
C TYR A 27 -13.31 0.51 -11.27
N PHE A 28 -13.76 1.65 -10.73
CA PHE A 28 -15.08 1.82 -10.15
C PHE A 28 -15.78 3.02 -10.75
N SER A 29 -17.08 2.91 -11.00
CA SER A 29 -17.93 4.00 -11.47
C SER A 29 -19.37 3.81 -11.01
N ILE A 30 -20.19 4.85 -11.11
CA ILE A 30 -21.64 4.76 -10.88
C ILE A 30 -22.34 4.59 -12.23
N GLY A 31 -23.11 3.51 -12.37
CA GLY A 31 -23.86 3.22 -13.59
C GLY A 31 -25.12 4.07 -13.74
N PRO A 32 -25.78 4.05 -14.92
CA PRO A 32 -27.02 4.80 -15.16
C PRO A 32 -28.19 4.40 -14.24
N SER A 33 -28.16 3.19 -13.69
CA SER A 33 -29.14 2.70 -12.71
C SER A 33 -28.84 3.14 -11.27
N GLY A 34 -27.74 3.85 -11.03
CA GLY A 34 -27.24 4.17 -9.68
C GLY A 34 -26.41 3.06 -9.03
N ASP A 35 -26.26 1.90 -9.69
CA ASP A 35 -25.46 0.80 -9.16
C ASP A 35 -23.94 1.05 -9.32
N LEU A 36 -23.16 0.54 -8.36
CA LEU A 36 -21.71 0.49 -8.49
C LEU A 36 -21.30 -0.49 -9.59
N LEU A 37 -20.51 -0.01 -10.54
CA LEU A 37 -19.89 -0.79 -11.60
C LEU A 37 -18.41 -1.03 -11.30
N VAL A 38 -17.93 -2.23 -11.60
CA VAL A 38 -16.51 -2.58 -11.54
C VAL A 38 -15.97 -2.86 -12.95
N HIS A 39 -14.85 -2.26 -13.30
CA HIS A 39 -14.18 -2.37 -14.60
C HIS A 39 -12.81 -3.04 -14.43
N PRO A 40 -12.71 -4.38 -14.43
CA PRO A 40 -11.45 -5.05 -14.09
C PRO A 40 -10.25 -4.65 -14.95
N THR A 41 -10.48 -4.25 -16.21
CA THR A 41 -9.43 -3.81 -17.16
C THR A 41 -9.44 -2.30 -17.43
N LYS A 42 -10.24 -1.52 -16.69
CA LYS A 42 -10.56 -0.09 -16.95
C LYS A 42 -11.27 0.21 -18.28
N GLU A 43 -11.64 -0.82 -19.05
CA GLU A 43 -12.46 -0.65 -20.24
C GLU A 43 -13.90 -0.30 -19.82
N THR A 44 -14.40 0.85 -20.26
CA THR A 44 -15.77 1.30 -19.93
C THR A 44 -16.84 0.37 -20.50
N SER A 45 -16.56 -0.30 -21.62
CA SER A 45 -17.43 -1.29 -22.25
C SER A 45 -17.52 -2.62 -21.50
N ARG A 46 -16.58 -2.90 -20.59
CA ARG A 46 -16.52 -4.16 -19.83
C ARG A 46 -16.69 -3.87 -18.35
N SER A 47 -17.92 -4.00 -17.87
CA SER A 47 -18.27 -3.74 -16.48
C SER A 47 -19.00 -4.90 -15.83
N ILE A 48 -18.89 -4.97 -14.50
CA ILE A 48 -19.64 -5.86 -13.63
C ILE A 48 -20.52 -4.97 -12.76
N ASN A 49 -21.83 -5.08 -12.91
CA ASN A 49 -22.78 -4.45 -11.98
C ASN A 49 -22.76 -5.22 -10.66
N MET A 50 -22.34 -4.56 -9.58
CA MET A 50 -22.14 -5.20 -8.28
C MET A 50 -23.44 -5.68 -7.66
N LYS A 51 -24.53 -4.93 -7.77
CA LYS A 51 -25.84 -5.34 -7.24
C LYS A 51 -26.31 -6.61 -7.92
N GLN A 52 -26.26 -6.65 -9.25
CA GLN A 52 -26.63 -7.84 -10.03
C GLN A 52 -25.72 -9.05 -9.78
N LEU A 53 -24.43 -8.83 -9.51
CA LEU A 53 -23.53 -9.91 -9.12
C LEU A 53 -23.94 -10.51 -7.77
N ILE A 54 -24.15 -9.67 -6.77
CA ILE A 54 -24.49 -10.09 -5.41
C ILE A 54 -25.86 -10.80 -5.38
N ASP A 55 -26.85 -10.27 -6.09
CA ASP A 55 -28.18 -10.91 -6.18
C ASP A 55 -28.09 -12.32 -6.77
N ARG A 56 -27.28 -12.50 -7.83
CA ARG A 56 -27.04 -13.83 -8.43
C ARG A 56 -26.29 -14.78 -7.48
N LEU A 57 -25.40 -14.28 -6.63
CA LEU A 57 -24.72 -15.09 -5.62
C LEU A 57 -25.69 -15.53 -4.51
N GLN A 58 -26.56 -14.64 -4.05
CA GLN A 58 -27.59 -14.96 -3.05
C GLN A 58 -28.61 -15.97 -3.58
N LEU A 59 -29.03 -15.84 -4.85
CA LEU A 59 -29.88 -16.83 -5.52
C LEU A 59 -29.23 -18.23 -5.60
N ARG A 60 -27.90 -18.31 -5.58
CA ARG A 60 -27.13 -19.56 -5.52
C ARG A 60 -26.89 -20.06 -4.09
N GLY A 61 -27.47 -19.40 -3.09
CA GLY A 61 -27.31 -19.74 -1.68
C GLY A 61 -26.06 -19.18 -1.00
N ILE A 62 -25.30 -18.31 -1.67
CA ILE A 62 -24.13 -17.63 -1.06
C ILE A 62 -24.62 -16.38 -0.33
N GLN A 63 -24.59 -16.44 1.01
CA GLN A 63 -25.11 -15.37 1.86
C GLN A 63 -24.06 -14.27 2.13
N LEU A 64 -24.54 -13.07 2.47
CA LEU A 64 -23.71 -11.96 2.94
C LEU A 64 -23.19 -12.24 4.37
N PRO A 65 -21.99 -11.73 4.75
CA PRO A 65 -21.08 -10.90 3.96
C PRO A 65 -20.27 -11.67 2.91
N ILE A 66 -20.00 -11.04 1.76
CA ILE A 66 -19.24 -11.61 0.64
C ILE A 66 -18.02 -10.74 0.34
N LEU A 67 -16.84 -11.36 0.30
CA LEU A 67 -15.61 -10.73 -0.21
C LEU A 67 -15.40 -11.11 -1.68
N VAL A 68 -15.58 -10.15 -2.58
CA VAL A 68 -15.36 -10.33 -4.02
C VAL A 68 -13.93 -9.92 -4.38
N ARG A 69 -13.24 -10.71 -5.21
CA ARG A 69 -11.90 -10.40 -5.73
C ARG A 69 -11.91 -10.35 -7.26
N PHE A 70 -11.25 -9.34 -7.82
CA PHE A 70 -11.21 -9.04 -9.23
C PHE A 70 -9.80 -9.26 -9.78
N ASN A 71 -9.54 -10.45 -10.33
CA ASN A 71 -8.21 -10.80 -10.85
C ASN A 71 -7.77 -9.87 -12.00
N GLY A 72 -8.70 -9.37 -12.81
CA GLY A 72 -8.39 -8.40 -13.87
C GLY A 72 -7.79 -7.10 -13.33
N ILE A 73 -8.22 -6.65 -12.14
CA ILE A 73 -7.65 -5.48 -11.48
C ILE A 73 -6.20 -5.77 -11.06
N LEU A 74 -5.92 -6.94 -10.49
CA LEU A 74 -4.54 -7.34 -10.15
C LEU A 74 -3.64 -7.33 -11.39
N GLN A 75 -4.08 -7.96 -12.48
CA GLN A 75 -3.33 -7.99 -13.74
C GLN A 75 -3.06 -6.58 -14.27
N ASN A 76 -4.09 -5.73 -14.31
CA ASN A 76 -3.97 -4.37 -14.79
C ASN A 76 -3.04 -3.54 -13.87
N ARG A 77 -3.11 -3.68 -12.54
CA ARG A 77 -2.22 -2.98 -11.60
C ARG A 77 -0.76 -3.34 -11.79
N LEU A 78 -0.46 -4.63 -11.99
CA LEU A 78 0.92 -5.08 -12.27
C LEU A 78 1.44 -4.48 -13.58
N LYS A 79 0.61 -4.51 -14.63
CA LYS A 79 0.94 -3.89 -15.91
C LYS A 79 1.14 -2.37 -15.80
N GLU A 80 0.27 -1.65 -15.10
CA GLU A 80 0.42 -0.19 -14.93
C GLU A 80 1.71 0.19 -14.20
N ILE A 81 2.12 -0.61 -13.21
CA ILE A 81 3.39 -0.42 -12.50
C ILE A 81 4.56 -0.69 -13.43
N HIS A 82 4.54 -1.80 -14.17
CA HIS A 82 5.57 -2.10 -15.17
C HIS A 82 5.67 -0.97 -16.21
N ASP A 83 4.56 -0.59 -16.85
CA ASP A 83 4.52 0.40 -17.92
C ASP A 83 4.98 1.79 -17.44
N ALA A 84 4.70 2.15 -16.17
CA ALA A 84 5.18 3.42 -15.62
C ALA A 84 6.70 3.47 -15.53
N PHE A 85 7.32 2.42 -14.99
CA PHE A 85 8.78 2.31 -14.91
C PHE A 85 9.42 2.12 -16.28
N GLN A 86 8.80 1.34 -17.18
CA GLN A 86 9.32 1.14 -18.52
C GLN A 86 9.34 2.47 -19.30
N ARG A 87 8.26 3.27 -19.21
CA ARG A 87 8.24 4.62 -19.80
C ARG A 87 9.36 5.51 -19.26
N SER A 88 9.59 5.52 -17.95
CA SER A 88 10.69 6.28 -17.36
C SER A 88 12.06 5.77 -17.81
N ILE A 89 12.26 4.45 -17.89
CA ILE A 89 13.49 3.83 -18.38
C ILE A 89 13.77 4.24 -19.83
N ASP A 90 12.74 4.19 -20.68
CA ASP A 90 12.86 4.56 -22.09
C ASP A 90 13.10 6.07 -22.24
N GLU A 91 12.37 6.92 -21.50
CA GLU A 91 12.51 8.38 -21.56
C GLU A 91 13.91 8.84 -21.15
N TYR A 92 14.43 8.31 -20.03
CA TYR A 92 15.75 8.68 -19.53
C TYR A 92 16.89 7.81 -20.09
N GLN A 93 16.58 6.86 -20.99
CA GLN A 93 17.54 5.93 -21.59
C GLN A 93 18.34 5.13 -20.55
N TYR A 94 17.70 4.79 -19.43
CA TYR A 94 18.28 4.09 -18.29
C TYR A 94 18.77 2.69 -18.70
N LYS A 95 19.96 2.29 -18.24
CA LYS A 95 20.61 1.03 -18.68
C LYS A 95 20.22 -0.21 -17.86
N GLY A 96 19.71 -0.02 -16.64
CA GLY A 96 19.20 -1.11 -15.82
C GLY A 96 17.77 -1.50 -16.17
N ARG A 97 17.28 -2.58 -15.56
CA ARG A 97 15.88 -3.04 -15.69
C ARG A 97 15.09 -2.78 -14.42
N TYR A 98 13.78 -2.86 -14.51
CA TYR A 98 12.87 -2.77 -13.37
C TYR A 98 12.22 -4.11 -13.05
N SER A 99 12.05 -4.42 -11.76
CA SER A 99 11.23 -5.54 -11.27
C SER A 99 10.41 -5.12 -10.04
N CYS A 100 9.11 -5.41 -10.06
CA CYS A 100 8.27 -5.32 -8.87
C CYS A 100 8.35 -6.64 -8.11
N VAL A 101 8.73 -6.59 -6.83
CA VAL A 101 8.79 -7.76 -5.96
C VAL A 101 7.64 -7.67 -4.96
N TYR A 102 6.64 -8.53 -5.06
CA TYR A 102 5.44 -8.41 -4.24
C TYR A 102 5.67 -8.93 -2.81
N PRO A 103 5.58 -8.07 -1.77
CA PRO A 103 5.72 -8.49 -0.39
C PRO A 103 4.45 -9.21 0.08
N ILE A 104 4.55 -10.52 0.31
CA ILE A 104 3.36 -11.34 0.58
C ILE A 104 2.69 -10.98 1.92
N LYS A 105 3.41 -10.31 2.82
CA LYS A 105 2.87 -9.74 4.07
C LYS A 105 1.62 -8.88 3.89
N VAL A 106 1.43 -8.31 2.70
CA VAL A 106 0.27 -7.47 2.36
C VAL A 106 -0.98 -8.32 2.10
N ASN A 107 -0.83 -9.48 1.45
CA ASN A 107 -1.90 -10.45 1.24
C ASN A 107 -1.34 -11.84 0.88
N GLN A 108 -1.22 -12.74 1.86
CA GLN A 108 -0.64 -14.07 1.70
C GLN A 108 -1.60 -15.10 1.07
N GLN A 109 -2.83 -14.69 0.73
CA GLN A 109 -3.83 -15.62 0.22
C GLN A 109 -3.36 -16.27 -1.08
N ARG A 110 -3.36 -17.60 -1.13
CA ARG A 110 -2.89 -18.38 -2.28
C ARG A 110 -3.47 -17.88 -3.60
N GLN A 111 -4.79 -17.65 -3.66
CA GLN A 111 -5.47 -17.17 -4.87
C GLN A 111 -5.04 -15.76 -5.32
N VAL A 112 -4.41 -14.96 -4.45
CA VAL A 112 -3.84 -13.66 -4.80
C VAL A 112 -2.41 -13.83 -5.28
N VAL A 113 -1.58 -14.54 -4.49
CA VAL A 113 -0.15 -14.69 -4.78
C VAL A 113 0.07 -15.47 -6.07
N GLU A 114 -0.69 -16.55 -6.32
CA GLU A 114 -0.61 -17.30 -7.58
C GLU A 114 -0.88 -16.41 -8.80
N ARG A 115 -1.85 -15.50 -8.71
CA ARG A 115 -2.19 -14.56 -9.80
C ARG A 115 -1.13 -13.49 -9.98
N ILE A 116 -0.52 -13.03 -8.88
CA ILE A 116 0.60 -12.08 -8.96
C ILE A 116 1.82 -12.73 -9.63
N VAL A 117 2.14 -13.98 -9.30
CA VAL A 117 3.23 -14.73 -9.96
C VAL A 117 2.88 -14.99 -11.43
N GLU A 118 1.67 -15.45 -11.73
CA GLU A 118 1.20 -15.73 -13.10
C GLU A 118 1.31 -14.48 -13.99
N TYR A 119 0.72 -13.36 -13.57
CA TYR A 119 0.71 -12.12 -14.35
C TYR A 119 2.04 -11.36 -14.29
N GLY A 120 2.83 -11.55 -13.24
CA GLY A 120 4.12 -10.89 -13.07
C GLY A 120 5.26 -11.55 -13.86
N ARG A 121 5.11 -12.81 -14.28
CA ARG A 121 6.15 -13.60 -14.94
C ARG A 121 6.67 -12.93 -16.21
N GLU A 122 5.80 -12.36 -17.04
CA GLU A 122 6.21 -11.69 -18.29
C GLU A 122 7.07 -10.45 -18.04
N PHE A 123 6.94 -9.82 -16.86
CA PHE A 123 7.68 -8.63 -16.47
C PHE A 123 8.92 -8.94 -15.62
N GLY A 124 9.20 -10.21 -15.32
CA GLY A 124 10.29 -10.60 -14.41
C GLY A 124 10.06 -10.15 -12.97
N PHE A 125 8.79 -10.06 -12.53
CA PHE A 125 8.42 -9.69 -11.17
C PHE A 125 8.68 -10.85 -10.19
N GLY A 126 8.88 -10.50 -8.92
CA GLY A 126 9.26 -11.43 -7.85
C GLY A 126 8.32 -11.44 -6.65
N LEU A 127 8.73 -12.14 -5.60
CA LEU A 127 8.05 -12.18 -4.30
C LEU A 127 9.02 -11.80 -3.17
N GLU A 128 8.52 -11.10 -2.15
CA GLU A 128 9.25 -10.84 -0.91
C GLU A 128 8.62 -11.61 0.24
N ALA A 129 9.48 -12.20 1.06
CA ALA A 129 9.13 -12.84 2.32
C ALA A 129 9.76 -12.05 3.47
N GLY A 130 8.97 -11.68 4.47
CA GLY A 130 9.42 -11.01 5.68
C GLY A 130 9.61 -11.94 6.88
N SER A 131 9.45 -13.26 6.69
CA SER A 131 9.59 -14.26 7.75
C SER A 131 9.82 -15.67 7.19
N LYS A 132 10.28 -16.60 8.04
CA LYS A 132 10.49 -18.01 7.68
C LYS A 132 9.22 -18.71 7.12
N PRO A 133 8.03 -18.60 7.74
CA PRO A 133 6.81 -19.18 7.16
C PRO A 133 6.48 -18.59 5.78
N GLU A 134 6.70 -17.29 5.60
CA GLU A 134 6.51 -16.63 4.31
C GLU A 134 7.50 -17.14 3.26
N LEU A 135 8.78 -17.37 3.62
CA LEU A 135 9.76 -17.94 2.70
C LEU A 135 9.32 -19.31 2.19
N LEU A 136 8.82 -20.18 3.07
CA LEU A 136 8.33 -21.51 2.68
C LEU A 136 7.16 -21.41 1.68
N ALA A 137 6.23 -20.49 1.92
CA ALA A 137 5.11 -20.23 1.01
C ALA A 137 5.59 -19.69 -0.35
N VAL A 138 6.54 -18.75 -0.34
CA VAL A 138 7.09 -18.13 -1.54
C VAL A 138 7.88 -19.16 -2.38
N VAL A 139 8.77 -19.94 -1.79
CA VAL A 139 9.57 -20.97 -2.50
C VAL A 139 8.69 -22.03 -3.18
N ALA A 140 7.52 -22.33 -2.61
CA ALA A 140 6.57 -23.26 -3.19
C ALA A 140 5.85 -22.71 -4.44
N LEU A 141 5.78 -21.38 -4.59
CA LEU A 141 5.03 -20.71 -5.66
C LEU A 141 5.92 -20.16 -6.77
N THR A 142 7.23 -20.11 -6.59
CA THR A 142 8.18 -19.52 -7.55
C THR A 142 8.87 -20.56 -8.44
N ASP A 143 9.46 -20.07 -9.53
CA ASP A 143 10.39 -20.81 -10.41
C ASP A 143 11.84 -20.26 -10.25
N GLU A 144 12.80 -20.83 -11.00
CA GLU A 144 14.21 -20.39 -10.96
C GLU A 144 14.43 -18.94 -11.44
N LYS A 145 13.48 -18.39 -12.21
CA LYS A 145 13.58 -17.04 -12.79
C LYS A 145 12.97 -15.97 -11.91
N THR A 146 12.11 -16.36 -10.98
CA THR A 146 11.38 -15.45 -10.11
C THR A 146 12.26 -15.04 -8.92
N PRO A 147 12.65 -13.75 -8.78
CA PRO A 147 13.47 -13.32 -7.66
C PRO A 147 12.69 -13.40 -6.33
N ILE A 148 13.37 -13.86 -5.28
CA ILE A 148 12.85 -13.93 -3.92
C ILE A 148 13.71 -13.05 -3.00
N VAL A 149 13.14 -11.97 -2.49
CA VAL A 149 13.82 -11.11 -1.49
C VAL A 149 13.40 -11.57 -0.09
N CYS A 150 14.37 -11.75 0.81
CA CYS A 150 14.10 -12.19 2.18
C CYS A 150 14.48 -11.10 3.19
N ASN A 151 13.45 -10.45 3.74
CA ASN A 151 13.56 -9.47 4.81
C ASN A 151 13.13 -10.07 6.16
N GLY A 152 13.09 -9.24 7.20
CA GLY A 152 12.69 -9.63 8.55
C GLY A 152 13.84 -10.22 9.37
N PHE A 153 13.52 -10.56 10.62
CA PHE A 153 14.48 -11.17 11.53
C PHE A 153 14.79 -12.60 11.10
N LYS A 154 16.08 -12.92 10.92
CA LYS A 154 16.54 -14.23 10.46
C LYS A 154 17.22 -14.99 11.58
N ASP A 155 16.62 -16.12 11.96
CA ASP A 155 17.25 -17.15 12.77
C ASP A 155 18.04 -18.13 11.89
N ASP A 156 18.74 -19.06 12.54
CA ASP A 156 19.50 -20.14 11.90
C ASP A 156 18.66 -20.93 10.88
N GLU A 157 17.43 -21.29 11.24
CA GLU A 157 16.54 -22.06 10.36
C GLU A 157 16.08 -21.29 9.13
N TYR A 158 15.79 -19.99 9.27
CA TYR A 158 15.43 -19.14 8.13
C TYR A 158 16.62 -19.05 7.16
N VAL A 159 17.82 -18.73 7.65
CA VAL A 159 19.01 -18.64 6.80
C VAL A 159 19.30 -19.98 6.12
N GLU A 160 19.27 -21.09 6.85
CA GLU A 160 19.47 -22.42 6.26
C GLU A 160 18.43 -22.73 5.17
N THR A 161 17.17 -22.40 5.41
CA THR A 161 16.08 -22.58 4.42
C THR A 161 16.35 -21.75 3.16
N ALA A 162 16.83 -20.51 3.29
CA ALA A 162 17.18 -19.66 2.15
C ALA A 162 18.35 -20.25 1.34
N MET A 163 19.38 -20.78 2.01
CA MET A 163 20.52 -21.44 1.33
C MET A 163 20.11 -22.73 0.64
N LEU A 164 19.24 -23.54 1.26
CA LEU A 164 18.66 -24.74 0.64
C LEU A 164 17.82 -24.39 -0.59
N ALA A 165 17.03 -23.30 -0.52
CA ALA A 165 16.28 -22.81 -1.66
C ALA A 165 17.21 -22.39 -2.82
N GLN A 166 18.33 -21.72 -2.54
CA GLN A 166 19.35 -21.46 -3.56
C GLN A 166 19.94 -22.75 -4.13
N LYS A 167 20.21 -23.76 -3.29
CA LYS A 167 20.76 -25.06 -3.72
C LYS A 167 19.85 -25.81 -4.69
N ILE A 168 18.53 -25.67 -4.57
CA ILE A 168 17.55 -26.25 -5.51
C ILE A 168 17.26 -25.34 -6.71
N GLY A 169 18.04 -24.28 -6.91
CA GLY A 169 17.97 -23.41 -8.10
C GLY A 169 17.04 -22.19 -7.97
N ARG A 170 16.56 -21.84 -6.77
CA ARG A 170 15.77 -20.61 -6.59
C ARG A 170 16.68 -19.38 -6.52
N HIS A 171 16.25 -18.28 -7.13
CA HIS A 171 16.95 -17.00 -7.03
C HIS A 171 16.56 -16.26 -5.72
N VAL A 172 17.20 -16.65 -4.61
CA VAL A 172 16.93 -16.07 -3.28
C VAL A 172 17.99 -15.05 -2.90
N ILE A 173 17.58 -13.90 -2.37
CA ILE A 173 18.44 -12.82 -1.87
C ILE A 173 18.08 -12.53 -0.40
N PRO A 174 18.76 -13.17 0.56
CA PRO A 174 18.73 -12.77 1.97
C PRO A 174 19.27 -11.36 2.18
N VAL A 175 18.43 -10.47 2.70
CA VAL A 175 18.80 -9.07 3.02
C VAL A 175 19.24 -8.98 4.47
N VAL A 176 20.50 -8.70 4.73
CA VAL A 176 21.04 -8.47 6.09
C VAL A 176 20.37 -7.24 6.69
N GLU A 177 19.61 -7.43 7.78
CA GLU A 177 18.95 -6.35 8.51
C GLU A 177 19.54 -6.11 9.90
N LYS A 178 20.36 -7.04 10.39
CA LYS A 178 21.23 -6.90 11.56
C LYS A 178 22.62 -7.40 11.22
N TYR A 179 23.66 -6.70 11.68
CA TYR A 179 25.04 -7.01 11.30
C TYR A 179 25.42 -8.48 11.55
N THR A 180 24.96 -9.05 12.66
CA THR A 180 25.17 -10.46 13.04
C THR A 180 24.57 -11.49 12.07
N GLU A 181 23.60 -11.10 11.23
CA GLU A 181 23.00 -12.01 10.24
C GLU A 181 23.99 -12.35 9.11
N LEU A 182 25.00 -11.51 8.86
CA LEU A 182 26.01 -11.79 7.84
C LEU A 182 26.79 -13.06 8.19
N ASP A 183 27.24 -13.18 9.44
CA ASP A 183 27.94 -14.37 9.93
C ASP A 183 27.09 -15.64 9.78
N LEU A 184 25.78 -15.53 10.04
CA LEU A 184 24.83 -16.63 9.87
C LEU A 184 24.73 -17.05 8.40
N ILE A 185 24.59 -16.09 7.47
CA ILE A 185 24.53 -16.38 6.03
C ILE A 185 25.80 -17.10 5.59
N LEU A 186 26.99 -16.61 5.96
CA LEU A 186 28.26 -17.22 5.59
C LEU A 186 28.40 -18.65 6.17
N LYS A 187 28.04 -18.83 7.44
CA LYS A 187 28.04 -20.15 8.12
C LYS A 187 27.18 -21.16 7.38
N TYR A 188 25.92 -20.81 7.08
CA TYR A 188 24.97 -21.74 6.46
C TYR A 188 25.22 -21.92 4.96
N ALA A 189 25.71 -20.90 4.25
CA ALA A 189 26.14 -21.04 2.87
C ALA A 189 27.26 -22.09 2.73
N ALA A 190 28.27 -22.04 3.63
CA ALA A 190 29.33 -23.03 3.70
C ALA A 190 28.81 -24.42 4.07
N LYS A 191 27.91 -24.53 5.07
CA LYS A 191 27.29 -25.80 5.49
C LYS A 191 26.52 -26.46 4.34
N VAL A 192 25.73 -25.69 3.59
CA VAL A 192 24.88 -26.18 2.50
C VAL A 192 25.69 -26.41 1.21
N GLY A 193 26.81 -25.71 1.04
CA GLY A 193 27.68 -25.80 -0.13
C GLY A 193 27.24 -24.91 -1.29
N VAL A 194 26.78 -23.69 -0.99
CA VAL A 194 26.36 -22.69 -2.00
C VAL A 194 27.17 -21.41 -1.87
N ARG A 195 27.45 -20.72 -2.99
CA ARG A 195 27.95 -19.35 -2.96
C ARG A 195 26.73 -18.43 -2.79
N PRO A 196 26.61 -17.70 -1.66
CA PRO A 196 25.36 -17.01 -1.34
C PRO A 196 25.19 -15.77 -2.21
N THR A 197 23.94 -15.37 -2.41
CA THR A 197 23.61 -14.01 -2.86
C THR A 197 23.17 -13.21 -1.65
N ILE A 198 23.70 -12.01 -1.46
CA ILE A 198 23.49 -11.23 -0.24
C ILE A 198 22.95 -9.85 -0.61
N GLY A 199 21.88 -9.44 0.07
CA GLY A 199 21.44 -8.05 0.13
C GLY A 199 21.79 -7.43 1.48
N MET A 200 21.83 -6.11 1.57
CA MET A 200 21.95 -5.40 2.84
C MET A 200 20.98 -4.24 2.90
N ARG A 201 20.24 -4.13 4.00
CA ARG A 201 19.35 -3.01 4.25
C ARG A 201 20.11 -1.87 4.91
N VAL A 202 20.10 -0.68 4.32
CA VAL A 202 20.72 0.52 4.91
C VAL A 202 19.69 1.37 5.65
N LYS A 203 20.10 1.91 6.81
CA LYS A 203 19.37 2.95 7.54
C LYS A 203 19.67 4.31 6.93
N LEU A 204 18.62 4.98 6.48
CA LEU A 204 18.70 6.34 5.95
C LEU A 204 18.47 7.37 7.07
N ALA A 205 19.07 8.55 6.93
CA ALA A 205 18.74 9.74 7.69
C ALA A 205 17.40 10.32 7.23
N ALA A 206 17.08 10.20 5.94
CA ALA A 206 15.78 10.51 5.38
C ALA A 206 14.66 9.71 6.10
N ARG A 207 13.59 10.40 6.51
CA ARG A 207 12.43 9.81 7.21
C ARG A 207 11.25 9.62 6.25
N GLY A 208 10.41 8.62 6.54
CA GLY A 208 9.10 8.47 5.91
C GLY A 208 8.07 9.51 6.40
N SER A 209 6.83 9.40 5.92
CA SER A 209 5.70 10.23 6.34
C SER A 209 4.51 9.41 6.85
N GLY A 210 3.52 10.09 7.43
CA GLY A 210 2.26 9.50 7.89
C GLY A 210 2.41 8.56 9.09
N ARG A 211 1.39 7.72 9.30
CA ARG A 211 1.28 6.79 10.44
C ARG A 211 2.44 5.80 10.57
N TRP A 212 3.20 5.57 9.50
CA TRP A 212 4.27 4.58 9.43
C TRP A 212 5.68 5.19 9.51
N GLN A 213 5.80 6.46 9.91
CA GLN A 213 7.07 7.18 10.00
C GLN A 213 8.12 6.46 10.85
N SER A 214 7.72 5.74 11.91
CA SER A 214 8.63 5.02 12.81
C SER A 214 9.27 3.77 12.19
N SER A 215 8.73 3.27 11.08
CA SER A 215 9.24 2.07 10.38
C SER A 215 10.47 2.37 9.51
N GLY A 216 10.68 3.64 9.16
CA GLY A 216 11.82 4.13 8.38
C GLY A 216 12.78 5.02 9.19
N GLY A 217 13.88 5.41 8.56
CA GLY A 217 14.87 6.33 9.13
C GLY A 217 15.81 5.70 10.18
N HIS A 218 16.68 6.52 10.76
CA HIS A 218 17.75 6.10 11.68
C HIS A 218 17.27 5.34 12.93
N ARG A 219 16.01 5.57 13.38
CA ARG A 219 15.41 4.89 14.55
C ARG A 219 14.73 3.56 14.20
N SER A 220 14.78 3.11 12.95
CA SER A 220 14.19 1.83 12.55
C SER A 220 14.83 0.66 13.31
N LYS A 221 14.01 -0.33 13.67
CA LYS A 221 14.45 -1.57 14.32
C LYS A 221 15.32 -2.45 13.39
N PHE A 222 15.23 -2.22 12.09
CA PHE A 222 15.89 -3.00 11.05
C PHE A 222 16.83 -2.11 10.22
N GLY A 223 17.85 -2.74 9.64
CA GLY A 223 18.84 -2.12 8.79
C GLY A 223 20.13 -1.75 9.51
N LEU A 224 21.17 -1.65 8.71
CA LEU A 224 22.54 -1.36 9.09
C LEU A 224 22.79 0.15 8.96
N THR A 225 23.51 0.71 9.90
CA THR A 225 24.17 2.02 9.72
C THR A 225 25.18 1.94 8.58
N VAL A 226 25.51 3.07 7.95
CA VAL A 226 26.54 3.11 6.89
C VAL A 226 27.86 2.49 7.36
N THR A 227 28.25 2.73 8.61
CA THR A 227 29.44 2.10 9.21
C THR A 227 29.35 0.58 9.30
N GLU A 228 28.19 0.03 9.66
CA GLU A 228 27.98 -1.43 9.68
C GLU A 228 27.98 -2.02 8.26
N VAL A 229 27.42 -1.32 7.26
CA VAL A 229 27.49 -1.77 5.86
C VAL A 229 28.93 -1.81 5.36
N LEU A 230 29.74 -0.80 5.68
CA LEU A 230 31.16 -0.78 5.31
C LEU A 230 31.95 -1.91 5.99
N LYS A 231 31.73 -2.14 7.28
CA LYS A 231 32.31 -3.30 8.00
C LYS A 231 31.89 -4.63 7.40
N ALA A 232 30.64 -4.76 6.97
CA ALA A 232 30.13 -5.96 6.32
C ALA A 232 30.80 -6.18 4.96
N LEU A 233 31.05 -5.12 4.18
CA LEU A 233 31.82 -5.20 2.94
C LEU A 233 33.28 -5.61 3.19
N GLU A 234 33.97 -5.02 4.18
CA GLU A 234 35.33 -5.42 4.57
C GLU A 234 35.40 -6.89 5.02
N GLN A 235 34.37 -7.38 5.71
CA GLN A 235 34.28 -8.78 6.09
C GLN A 235 34.14 -9.69 4.86
N LEU A 236 33.32 -9.30 3.89
CA LEU A 236 33.19 -10.03 2.63
C LEU A 236 34.47 -9.98 1.80
N GLU A 237 35.22 -8.88 1.82
CA GLU A 237 36.54 -8.75 1.21
C GLU A 237 37.54 -9.76 1.78
N LYS A 238 37.64 -9.83 3.11
CA LYS A 238 38.50 -10.81 3.79
C LYS A 238 38.13 -12.26 3.46
N ALA A 239 36.86 -12.52 3.15
CA ALA A 239 36.36 -13.83 2.74
C ALA A 239 36.45 -14.08 1.22
N GLY A 240 36.88 -13.10 0.41
CA GLY A 240 36.87 -13.22 -1.06
C GLY A 240 35.45 -13.35 -1.64
N MET A 241 34.48 -12.65 -1.05
CA MET A 241 33.04 -12.75 -1.33
C MET A 241 32.38 -11.37 -1.59
N GLN A 242 33.15 -10.34 -1.97
CA GLN A 242 32.59 -9.02 -2.31
C GLN A 242 31.60 -9.09 -3.47
N ASP A 243 31.84 -10.00 -4.42
CA ASP A 243 30.96 -10.34 -5.53
C ASP A 243 29.59 -10.84 -5.05
N CYS A 244 29.48 -11.43 -3.86
CA CYS A 244 28.21 -11.95 -3.34
C CYS A 244 27.24 -10.85 -2.88
N PHE A 245 27.71 -9.62 -2.65
CA PHE A 245 26.86 -8.49 -2.22
C PHE A 245 26.16 -7.85 -3.42
N HIS A 246 24.98 -8.36 -3.78
CA HIS A 246 24.26 -8.00 -5.00
C HIS A 246 23.22 -6.89 -4.82
N LEU A 247 22.64 -6.69 -3.63
CA LEU A 247 21.45 -5.85 -3.47
C LEU A 247 21.57 -4.87 -2.30
N LEU A 248 21.44 -3.57 -2.59
CA LEU A 248 21.26 -2.55 -1.55
C LEU A 248 19.78 -2.26 -1.39
N HIS A 249 19.23 -2.46 -0.19
CA HIS A 249 17.82 -2.25 0.12
C HIS A 249 17.63 -1.07 1.06
N PHE A 250 16.55 -0.32 0.89
CA PHE A 250 16.04 0.60 1.91
C PHE A 250 14.51 0.58 1.92
N HIS A 251 13.92 0.96 3.05
CA HIS A 251 12.47 1.02 3.17
C HIS A 251 12.05 2.18 4.07
N LEU A 252 11.21 3.07 3.52
CA LEU A 252 10.72 4.27 4.20
C LEU A 252 9.48 4.02 5.07
N GLY A 253 8.78 2.91 4.83
CA GLY A 253 7.47 2.60 5.41
C GLY A 253 6.40 2.40 4.35
N SER A 254 5.17 2.14 4.79
CA SER A 254 4.01 1.99 3.90
C SER A 254 3.28 3.32 3.75
N GLN A 255 2.60 3.53 2.62
CA GLN A 255 1.77 4.72 2.36
C GLN A 255 2.57 6.03 2.55
N ILE A 256 3.65 6.20 1.78
CA ILE A 256 4.37 7.48 1.78
C ILE A 256 3.50 8.48 1.06
N THR A 257 3.02 9.48 1.78
CA THR A 257 2.03 10.45 1.29
C THR A 257 2.66 11.60 0.52
N ASN A 258 3.95 11.88 0.74
CA ASN A 258 4.67 13.01 0.15
C ASN A 258 5.90 12.54 -0.64
N ILE A 259 5.89 12.81 -1.95
CA ILE A 259 6.95 12.42 -2.88
C ILE A 259 8.33 12.94 -2.50
N ARG A 260 8.42 14.09 -1.82
CA ARG A 260 9.69 14.68 -1.39
C ARG A 260 10.49 13.73 -0.49
N HIS A 261 9.83 12.92 0.34
CA HIS A 261 10.50 11.94 1.20
C HIS A 261 11.11 10.80 0.39
N VAL A 262 10.42 10.37 -0.68
CA VAL A 262 10.94 9.38 -1.62
C VAL A 262 12.19 9.92 -2.31
N LYS A 263 12.13 11.14 -2.86
CA LYS A 263 13.29 11.79 -3.52
C LYS A 263 14.49 11.90 -2.59
N SER A 264 14.30 12.39 -1.36
CA SER A 264 15.40 12.51 -0.39
C SER A 264 16.05 11.16 -0.05
N ALA A 265 15.24 10.10 0.08
CA ALA A 265 15.74 8.75 0.37
C ALA A 265 16.51 8.15 -0.81
N LEU A 266 16.02 8.34 -2.04
CA LEU A 266 16.68 7.90 -3.26
C LEU A 266 18.07 8.52 -3.40
N VAL A 267 18.18 9.83 -3.15
CA VAL A 267 19.46 10.55 -3.20
C VAL A 267 20.45 9.97 -2.18
N GLU A 268 20.01 9.75 -0.95
CA GLU A 268 20.87 9.21 0.11
C GLU A 268 21.29 7.77 -0.19
N ALA A 269 20.34 6.89 -0.52
CA ALA A 269 20.61 5.48 -0.78
C ALA A 269 21.49 5.27 -2.03
N THR A 270 21.27 6.04 -3.09
CA THR A 270 22.07 5.90 -4.33
C THR A 270 23.53 6.34 -4.10
N ARG A 271 23.76 7.36 -3.27
CA ARG A 271 25.13 7.73 -2.89
C ARG A 271 25.84 6.61 -2.12
N VAL A 272 25.13 5.94 -1.22
CA VAL A 272 25.66 4.75 -0.52
C VAL A 272 25.94 3.63 -1.52
N TYR A 273 25.03 3.35 -2.46
CA TYR A 273 25.23 2.35 -3.51
C TYR A 273 26.50 2.62 -4.33
N VAL A 274 26.69 3.86 -4.79
CA VAL A 274 27.85 4.26 -5.59
C VAL A 274 29.16 4.07 -4.82
N ASP A 275 29.22 4.50 -3.55
CA ASP A 275 30.42 4.32 -2.72
C ASP A 275 30.77 2.84 -2.53
N LEU A 276 29.77 2.00 -2.23
CA LEU A 276 29.97 0.55 -2.09
C LEU A 276 30.40 -0.11 -3.41
N LYS A 277 29.82 0.30 -4.53
CA LYS A 277 30.16 -0.23 -5.86
C LYS A 277 31.60 0.10 -6.22
N ARG A 278 32.07 1.33 -5.96
CA ARG A 278 33.47 1.76 -6.16
C ARG A 278 34.46 1.00 -5.28
N ARG A 279 34.02 0.57 -4.09
CA ARG A 279 34.81 -0.29 -3.18
C ARG A 279 34.82 -1.78 -3.57
N GLY A 280 34.27 -2.14 -4.73
CA GLY A 280 34.33 -3.50 -5.28
C GLY A 280 33.15 -4.39 -4.92
N ALA A 281 32.09 -3.87 -4.29
CA ALA A 281 30.88 -4.66 -4.04
C ALA A 281 30.24 -5.15 -5.35
N GLY A 282 29.79 -6.41 -5.37
CA GLY A 282 29.09 -7.05 -6.48
C GLY A 282 27.69 -6.50 -6.79
N LEU A 283 27.39 -5.27 -6.37
CA LEU A 283 26.05 -4.70 -6.40
C LEU A 283 25.48 -4.65 -7.82
N GLN A 284 24.26 -5.16 -7.97
CA GLN A 284 23.50 -5.21 -9.22
C GLN A 284 22.11 -4.60 -9.05
N TYR A 285 21.62 -4.49 -7.82
CA TYR A 285 20.27 -4.05 -7.51
C TYR A 285 20.27 -2.92 -6.49
N ILE A 286 19.42 -1.91 -6.73
CA ILE A 286 18.88 -1.05 -5.70
C ILE A 286 17.41 -1.43 -5.51
N ASP A 287 17.06 -1.81 -4.30
CA ASP A 287 15.69 -2.05 -3.89
C ASP A 287 15.19 -0.86 -3.07
N VAL A 288 14.22 -0.15 -3.63
CA VAL A 288 13.60 1.04 -3.02
C VAL A 288 12.53 0.68 -1.99
N GLY A 289 12.28 -0.62 -1.79
CA GLY A 289 11.29 -1.16 -0.88
C GLY A 289 9.86 -0.79 -1.27
N GLY A 290 8.95 -0.94 -0.31
CA GLY A 290 7.59 -0.43 -0.44
C GLY A 290 7.50 1.07 -0.16
N GLY A 291 6.29 1.62 -0.30
CA GLY A 291 6.02 3.01 0.05
C GLY A 291 5.11 3.73 -0.93
N LEU A 292 5.06 3.26 -2.17
CA LEU A 292 4.11 3.71 -3.18
C LEU A 292 2.69 3.73 -2.60
N GLY A 293 2.14 4.94 -2.51
CA GLY A 293 0.86 5.20 -1.88
C GLY A 293 -0.33 4.73 -2.71
N VAL A 294 -1.49 4.76 -2.05
CA VAL A 294 -2.80 4.61 -2.66
C VAL A 294 -3.66 5.78 -2.23
N ASP A 295 -4.33 6.42 -3.19
CA ASP A 295 -5.25 7.51 -2.92
C ASP A 295 -6.61 6.94 -2.53
N TYR A 296 -6.86 6.77 -1.22
CA TYR A 296 -8.07 6.14 -0.71
C TYR A 296 -9.27 7.10 -0.66
N ASP A 297 -9.02 8.40 -0.49
CA ASP A 297 -10.07 9.42 -0.41
C ASP A 297 -10.25 10.20 -1.73
N GLY A 298 -9.33 10.08 -2.68
CA GLY A 298 -9.42 10.73 -3.99
C GLY A 298 -8.94 12.19 -3.97
N SER A 299 -8.39 12.67 -2.85
CA SER A 299 -8.01 14.07 -2.68
C SER A 299 -6.68 14.42 -3.36
N GLN A 300 -5.85 13.43 -3.70
CA GLN A 300 -4.46 13.61 -4.18
C GLN A 300 -3.62 14.57 -3.32
N THR A 301 -3.77 14.47 -2.00
CA THR A 301 -3.04 15.32 -1.05
C THR A 301 -2.01 14.54 -0.25
N ALA A 302 -1.12 15.24 0.46
CA ALA A 302 -0.15 14.59 1.36
C ALA A 302 -0.79 14.10 2.69
N PHE A 303 -2.12 14.01 2.75
CA PHE A 303 -2.88 13.53 3.89
C PHE A 303 -2.71 12.01 4.12
N GLU A 304 -2.97 11.54 5.34
CA GLU A 304 -2.64 10.16 5.76
C GLU A 304 -3.31 9.06 4.91
N SER A 305 -4.49 9.35 4.35
CA SER A 305 -5.27 8.43 3.51
C SER A 305 -5.09 8.68 2.01
N SER A 306 -4.18 9.56 1.61
CA SER A 306 -3.95 9.94 0.21
C SER A 306 -2.44 9.97 -0.11
N MET A 307 -2.10 10.51 -1.28
CA MET A 307 -0.74 10.80 -1.71
C MET A 307 -0.72 11.98 -2.70
N ASN A 308 0.33 12.81 -2.63
CA ASN A 308 0.46 14.01 -3.47
C ASN A 308 1.20 13.78 -4.80
N TYR A 309 1.22 12.54 -5.30
CA TYR A 309 1.97 12.17 -6.50
C TYR A 309 1.29 11.06 -7.28
N THR A 310 1.64 10.98 -8.56
CA THR A 310 1.14 9.92 -9.45
C THR A 310 2.09 8.73 -9.50
N LEU A 311 1.61 7.58 -10.00
CA LEU A 311 2.48 6.43 -10.27
C LEU A 311 3.60 6.78 -11.28
N GLN A 312 3.29 7.61 -12.28
CA GLN A 312 4.30 8.02 -13.27
C GLN A 312 5.35 8.94 -12.67
N GLU A 313 4.94 9.90 -11.84
CA GLU A 313 5.88 10.76 -11.12
C GLU A 313 6.80 9.94 -10.21
N TYR A 314 6.24 8.99 -9.46
CA TYR A 314 7.04 8.08 -8.63
C TYR A 314 8.08 7.31 -9.45
N ALA A 315 7.67 6.73 -10.58
CA ALA A 315 8.59 6.00 -11.47
C ALA A 315 9.68 6.92 -12.04
N ASN A 316 9.31 8.12 -12.48
CA ASN A 316 10.24 9.12 -13.00
C ASN A 316 11.28 9.50 -11.94
N ASP A 317 10.84 9.83 -10.72
CA ASP A 317 11.74 10.22 -9.64
C ASP A 317 12.71 9.10 -9.24
N VAL A 318 12.24 7.86 -9.17
CA VAL A 318 13.09 6.71 -8.88
C VAL A 318 14.17 6.53 -9.94
N VAL A 319 13.78 6.49 -11.22
CA VAL A 319 14.73 6.29 -12.32
C VAL A 319 15.70 7.47 -12.43
N TYR A 320 15.19 8.69 -12.45
CA TYR A 320 15.98 9.91 -12.65
C TYR A 320 17.03 10.10 -11.56
N HIS A 321 16.65 9.99 -10.27
CA HIS A 321 17.59 10.21 -9.18
C HIS A 321 18.67 9.12 -9.10
N ILE A 322 18.31 7.86 -9.36
CA ILE A 322 19.30 6.79 -9.41
C ILE A 322 20.27 7.02 -10.58
N GLN A 323 19.73 7.32 -11.76
CA GLN A 323 20.51 7.60 -12.95
C GLN A 323 21.49 8.74 -12.77
N SER A 324 21.01 9.93 -12.40
CA SER A 324 21.83 11.13 -12.31
C SER A 324 23.03 10.92 -11.38
N ILE A 325 22.83 10.23 -10.25
CA ILE A 325 23.92 9.98 -9.30
C ILE A 325 24.88 8.90 -9.82
N CYS A 326 24.38 7.88 -10.53
CA CYS A 326 25.21 6.87 -11.18
C CYS A 326 26.06 7.45 -12.32
N ASP A 327 25.45 8.29 -13.17
CA ASP A 327 26.12 8.99 -14.27
C ASP A 327 27.22 9.92 -13.75
N ASP A 328 26.90 10.79 -12.77
CA ASP A 328 27.87 11.69 -12.13
C ASP A 328 29.05 10.93 -11.50
N ALA A 329 28.80 9.70 -11.06
CA ALA A 329 29.80 8.86 -10.44
C ALA A 329 30.49 7.87 -11.40
N GLU A 330 30.12 7.87 -12.69
CA GLU A 330 30.60 6.92 -13.69
C GLU A 330 30.44 5.45 -13.25
N VAL A 331 29.33 5.15 -12.57
CA VAL A 331 28.98 3.82 -12.08
C VAL A 331 27.85 3.23 -12.93
N PRO A 332 27.91 1.94 -13.34
CA PRO A 332 26.81 1.32 -14.07
C PRO A 332 25.48 1.39 -13.32
N HIS A 333 24.41 1.66 -14.08
CA HIS A 333 23.06 1.75 -13.53
C HIS A 333 22.64 0.40 -12.94
N PRO A 334 22.18 0.34 -11.67
CA PRO A 334 21.63 -0.88 -11.11
C PRO A 334 20.32 -1.28 -11.78
N ASN A 335 19.92 -2.54 -11.60
CA ASN A 335 18.52 -2.89 -11.74
C ASN A 335 17.74 -2.32 -10.54
N ILE A 336 16.52 -1.85 -10.79
CA ILE A 336 15.64 -1.25 -9.79
C ILE A 336 14.63 -2.29 -9.34
N ILE A 337 14.51 -2.48 -8.03
CA ILE A 337 13.45 -3.26 -7.40
C ILE A 337 12.55 -2.31 -6.60
N SER A 338 11.24 -2.55 -6.63
CA SER A 338 10.30 -1.96 -5.66
C SER A 338 9.40 -3.02 -5.06
N GLU A 339 9.07 -2.88 -3.77
CA GLU A 339 8.19 -3.78 -3.04
C GLU A 339 6.76 -3.20 -2.87
N SER A 340 6.16 -2.79 -3.99
CA SER A 340 4.93 -1.98 -4.04
C SER A 340 3.63 -2.76 -3.73
N GLY A 341 3.60 -3.58 -2.69
CA GLY A 341 2.51 -4.53 -2.42
C GLY A 341 1.12 -3.88 -2.26
N ARG A 342 1.01 -2.81 -1.46
CA ARG A 342 -0.26 -2.07 -1.27
C ARG A 342 -0.81 -1.56 -2.61
N ALA A 343 0.04 -0.98 -3.44
CA ALA A 343 -0.33 -0.41 -4.73
C ALA A 343 -0.76 -1.46 -5.76
N VAL A 344 -0.36 -2.73 -5.58
CA VAL A 344 -0.81 -3.86 -6.39
C VAL A 344 -2.22 -4.30 -5.98
N VAL A 345 -2.48 -4.48 -4.68
CA VAL A 345 -3.70 -5.18 -4.23
C VAL A 345 -4.82 -4.27 -3.72
N ALA A 346 -4.62 -2.97 -3.51
CA ALA A 346 -5.62 -2.13 -2.84
C ALA A 346 -7.01 -2.14 -3.52
N TYR A 347 -7.05 -2.11 -4.86
CA TYR A 347 -8.30 -1.99 -5.61
C TYR A 347 -8.96 -3.33 -5.96
N HIS A 348 -8.28 -4.47 -5.74
CA HIS A 348 -8.71 -5.73 -6.32
C HIS A 348 -9.84 -6.45 -5.57
N SER A 349 -10.30 -5.92 -4.43
CA SER A 349 -11.29 -6.60 -3.60
C SER A 349 -12.32 -5.66 -3.01
N ALA A 350 -13.57 -6.11 -2.96
CA ALA A 350 -14.69 -5.41 -2.33
C ALA A 350 -15.38 -6.32 -1.32
N LEU A 351 -15.57 -5.82 -0.09
CA LEU A 351 -16.38 -6.48 0.94
C LEU A 351 -17.81 -5.94 0.86
N VAL A 352 -18.78 -6.84 0.71
CA VAL A 352 -20.21 -6.51 0.65
C VAL A 352 -20.91 -7.15 1.84
N PHE A 353 -21.74 -6.39 2.55
CA PHE A 353 -22.56 -6.85 3.66
C PHE A 353 -23.93 -6.17 3.64
N GLY A 354 -24.92 -6.80 4.27
CA GLY A 354 -26.27 -6.26 4.36
C GLY A 354 -26.43 -5.35 5.58
N VAL A 355 -27.29 -4.34 5.46
CA VAL A 355 -27.76 -3.56 6.61
C VAL A 355 -28.86 -4.36 7.30
N LEU A 356 -28.61 -4.80 8.54
CA LEU A 356 -29.56 -5.63 9.30
C LEU A 356 -30.68 -4.83 9.96
N GLY A 357 -30.44 -3.55 10.23
CA GLY A 357 -31.40 -2.66 10.85
C GLY A 357 -30.92 -1.21 10.79
N VAL A 358 -31.87 -0.29 10.84
CA VAL A 358 -31.64 1.15 10.87
C VAL A 358 -32.32 1.69 12.13
N THR A 359 -31.59 2.48 12.92
CA THR A 359 -32.18 3.26 14.00
C THR A 359 -32.23 4.71 13.51
N SER A 360 -33.42 5.28 13.39
CA SER A 360 -33.61 6.70 13.12
C SER A 360 -34.05 7.42 14.39
N GLN A 361 -33.54 8.63 14.59
CA GLN A 361 -34.01 9.56 15.62
C GLN A 361 -34.93 10.59 14.96
N GLY A 362 -36.03 10.95 15.62
CA GLY A 362 -36.89 12.07 15.18
C GLY A 362 -38.00 11.74 14.16
N ASN A 363 -38.24 10.46 13.83
CA ASN A 363 -39.32 10.06 12.90
C ASN A 363 -40.69 9.83 13.56
N GLY A 364 -40.83 10.15 14.85
CA GLY A 364 -42.14 10.07 15.50
C GLY A 364 -42.99 11.27 15.12
N GLU A 365 -44.26 11.03 14.78
CA GLU A 365 -45.33 12.05 14.85
C GLU A 365 -45.57 12.41 16.34
N HIS A 366 -44.55 12.93 17.01
CA HIS A 366 -44.70 13.42 18.37
C HIS A 366 -45.24 14.84 18.29
N THR A 367 -46.55 14.97 18.46
CA THR A 367 -47.17 16.27 18.67
C THR A 367 -46.76 16.78 20.05
N PHE A 368 -46.00 17.87 20.07
CA PHE A 368 -45.68 18.64 21.29
C PHE A 368 -46.94 19.16 22.01
N ASP A 369 -48.14 18.98 21.41
CA ASP A 369 -49.45 19.31 21.97
C ASP A 369 -49.85 18.47 23.20
N SER A 370 -49.08 17.44 23.55
CA SER A 370 -49.26 16.68 24.80
C SER A 370 -48.60 17.34 26.02
N ILE A 371 -47.77 18.38 25.83
CA ILE A 371 -47.12 19.12 26.91
C ILE A 371 -48.09 20.20 27.43
N THR A 372 -48.70 19.92 28.58
CA THR A 372 -49.66 20.78 29.27
C THR A 372 -48.95 21.88 30.08
N ASP A 373 -49.68 22.92 30.48
CA ASP A 373 -49.10 24.08 31.18
C ASP A 373 -48.68 23.78 32.65
N ASP A 374 -49.10 22.65 33.21
CA ASP A 374 -48.64 22.10 34.49
C ASP A 374 -47.33 21.31 34.37
N ALA A 375 -46.78 21.13 33.17
CA ALA A 375 -45.47 20.50 32.99
C ALA A 375 -44.33 21.36 33.59
N GLU A 376 -43.26 20.68 34.00
CA GLU A 376 -42.05 21.32 34.51
C GLU A 376 -41.46 22.29 33.47
N GLN A 377 -40.88 23.39 33.97
CA GLN A 377 -40.40 24.52 33.15
C GLN A 377 -39.59 24.10 31.91
N PRO A 378 -38.61 23.18 31.99
CA PRO A 378 -37.79 22.81 30.83
C PRO A 378 -38.59 22.16 29.70
N LEU A 379 -39.68 21.45 30.02
CA LEU A 379 -40.55 20.84 29.01
C LEU A 379 -41.42 21.89 28.31
N ARG A 380 -41.84 22.93 29.05
CA ARG A 380 -42.58 24.06 28.46
C ARG A 380 -41.67 24.91 27.57
N ASP A 381 -40.44 25.15 28.00
CA ASP A 381 -39.44 25.87 27.21
C ASP A 381 -39.21 25.16 25.87
N LEU A 382 -39.02 23.82 25.87
CA LEU A 382 -38.91 23.03 24.64
C LEU A 382 -40.13 23.17 23.71
N ARG A 383 -41.35 23.16 24.28
CA ARG A 383 -42.60 23.33 23.51
C ARG A 383 -42.70 24.72 22.89
N ASP A 384 -42.42 25.76 23.67
CA ASP A 384 -42.59 27.15 23.25
C ASP A 384 -41.51 27.52 22.21
N THR A 385 -40.25 27.09 22.43
CA THR A 385 -39.16 27.21 21.45
C THR A 385 -39.49 26.52 20.12
N PHE A 386 -40.14 25.36 20.13
CA PHE A 386 -40.59 24.69 18.91
C PHE A 386 -41.71 25.45 18.19
N ARG A 387 -42.69 26.00 18.93
CA ARG A 387 -43.83 26.75 18.37
C ARG A 387 -43.41 28.07 17.74
N ASP A 388 -42.48 28.77 18.37
CA ASP A 388 -42.01 30.08 17.93
C ASP A 388 -40.82 30.02 16.96
N LEU A 389 -40.46 28.81 16.50
CA LEU A 389 -39.35 28.59 15.57
C LEU A 389 -39.62 29.28 14.22
N THR A 390 -38.72 30.19 13.86
CA THR A 390 -38.68 30.88 12.57
C THR A 390 -37.29 30.79 11.96
N ALA A 391 -37.17 31.12 10.68
CA ALA A 391 -35.86 31.21 10.03
C ALA A 391 -34.93 32.27 10.65
N ARG A 392 -35.48 33.26 11.38
CA ARG A 392 -34.69 34.36 11.97
C ARG A 392 -34.11 34.02 13.34
N ASN A 393 -34.82 33.23 14.15
CA ASN A 393 -34.41 32.86 15.51
C ASN A 393 -33.90 31.42 15.61
N VAL A 394 -33.67 30.72 14.48
CA VAL A 394 -33.29 29.30 14.47
C VAL A 394 -32.07 28.96 15.33
N LEU A 395 -31.04 29.82 15.34
CA LEU A 395 -29.83 29.58 16.12
C LEU A 395 -30.06 29.77 17.62
N GLU A 396 -30.78 30.83 17.99
CA GLU A 396 -31.18 31.10 19.37
C GLU A 396 -32.09 29.99 19.90
N SER A 397 -33.12 29.63 19.12
CA SER A 397 -34.04 28.54 19.42
C SER A 397 -33.32 27.19 19.56
N PHE A 398 -32.26 26.94 18.77
CA PHE A 398 -31.46 25.73 18.91
C PHE A 398 -30.71 25.71 20.25
N HIS A 399 -30.07 26.82 20.64
CA HIS A 399 -29.37 26.91 21.92
C HIS A 399 -30.34 26.76 23.11
N ASP A 400 -31.48 27.44 23.06
CA ASP A 400 -32.51 27.37 24.11
C ASP A 400 -33.07 25.95 24.24
N ALA A 401 -33.33 25.28 23.12
CA ALA A 401 -33.76 23.89 23.12
C ALA A 401 -32.70 22.93 23.67
N GLN A 402 -31.41 23.13 23.39
CA GLN A 402 -30.33 22.33 23.98
C GLN A 402 -30.26 22.52 25.50
N GLN A 403 -30.31 23.77 25.96
CA GLN A 403 -30.27 24.08 27.39
C GLN A 403 -31.49 23.48 28.12
N ALA A 404 -32.68 23.60 27.56
CA ALA A 404 -33.89 23.05 28.14
C ALA A 404 -33.87 21.51 28.15
N LEU A 405 -33.33 20.87 27.10
CA LEU A 405 -33.12 19.42 27.06
C LEU A 405 -32.14 18.96 28.14
N ASP A 406 -31.00 19.64 28.29
CA ASP A 406 -30.00 19.30 29.29
C ASP A 406 -30.59 19.39 30.71
N VAL A 407 -31.35 20.46 31.01
CA VAL A 407 -32.01 20.63 32.31
C VAL A 407 -33.11 19.57 32.54
N ALA A 408 -33.83 19.15 31.51
CA ALA A 408 -34.85 18.09 31.65
C ALA A 408 -34.25 16.70 31.92
N MET A 409 -32.99 16.48 31.54
CA MET A 409 -32.28 15.21 31.69
C MET A 409 -31.51 15.11 33.02
N THR A 410 -31.36 16.24 33.74
CA THR A 410 -30.72 16.32 35.07
C THR A 410 -31.75 16.34 36.17
#